data_AF-A0A7C7XYF3-F1
#
_entry.id   AF-A0A7C7XYF3-F1
#
_cell.length_a   1.000
_cell.length_b   1.000
_cell.length_c   1.000
_cell.angle_alpha   90.00
_cell.angle_beta   90.00
_cell.angle_gamma   90.00
#
_symmetry.space_group_name_H-M   'P 1'
#
loop_
_entity.id
_entity.type
_entity.pdbx_description
1 polymer ?
#
loop_
_entity_poly.entity_id
_entity_poly.type
_entity_poly.pdbx_seq_one_letter_code
_entity_poly.pdbx_strand_id
1 'polypeptide(L)'
;MNAELIKNYSPRIQDAVDYIEGRRNRSPKRQWTPEQRKQWILRSLECPLCNEKYSKTNPLTKEHIHPTFLGGYERETNIIPLCEKCNFARNTVMIAALGTTKIDDIRNRWPAIKPSIQIFIIWCHASINGDEDALNQCSALNSAFSQERKIKFPFSFNESQTPTSPKEKLSLWKRAEKVGRNAMKSASGSIKSLKSATKNHQEVIGLSEKIVLQCQGQGCEQQLRIPSDHTGNFRCPKCKHEHLGTDSSPSTSKTSNAKIKMSTSKNTPFKEKNVSKKSKSKTKLAIEGFSTASRSGRPSLAMPADNRKVCDMLVFIESKRNICNNWVELKELMIASKFDSKTRTSPVHFIYQNSVDQEGDEIDWSKIEEPQVMVELMQKKALQLFSQRESLIIYNSDENRQKIKDYFNEIKEMLSIIEVKNTPKELNNNSPQKQEQEEPPVVEINAEKELQKEIPSHKIVAFRTKILEFLNSEKGPVNLQQINKKILIYMKSIGFNSNHVTEFLKLFDMPRGLKKAIEKHMGEEVIITGKHPKFIIQKKVS
;
A
#
# COMPACT_ATOMS: atom_id res chain seq x y z
N MET A 1 9.96 28.98 -24.63
CA MET A 1 9.01 29.68 -23.76
C MET A 1 9.58 31.06 -23.47
N ASN A 2 8.80 32.11 -23.68
CA ASN A 2 9.23 33.50 -23.53
C ASN A 2 9.62 33.77 -22.06
N ALA A 3 10.73 34.49 -21.85
CA ALA A 3 11.22 34.89 -20.54
C ALA A 3 10.19 35.75 -19.76
N GLU A 4 9.42 36.58 -20.46
CA GLU A 4 8.36 37.39 -19.87
C GLU A 4 7.26 36.54 -19.25
N LEU A 5 6.84 35.48 -19.95
CA LEU A 5 5.87 34.52 -19.43
C LEU A 5 6.41 33.83 -18.16
N ILE A 6 7.67 33.39 -18.18
CA ILE A 6 8.30 32.78 -16.99
C ILE A 6 8.33 33.77 -15.83
N LYS A 7 8.59 35.05 -16.09
CA LYS A 7 8.58 36.12 -15.09
C LYS A 7 7.19 36.29 -14.46
N ASN A 8 6.12 36.28 -15.26
CA ASN A 8 4.74 36.42 -14.80
C ASN A 8 4.32 35.27 -13.86
N TYR A 9 4.83 34.07 -14.11
CA TYR A 9 4.57 32.88 -13.28
C TYR A 9 5.68 32.60 -12.24
N SER A 10 6.66 33.49 -12.09
CA SER A 10 7.83 33.27 -11.23
C SER A 10 7.49 32.95 -9.78
N PRO A 11 6.46 33.54 -9.11
CA PRO A 11 6.14 33.16 -7.73
C PRO A 11 5.71 31.69 -7.60
N ARG A 12 4.95 31.18 -8.57
CA ARG A 12 4.48 29.77 -8.58
C ARG A 12 5.61 28.80 -8.90
N ILE A 13 6.50 29.21 -9.80
CA ILE A 13 7.71 28.45 -10.14
C ILE A 13 8.62 28.39 -8.91
N GLN A 14 8.83 29.51 -8.22
CA GLN A 14 9.68 29.59 -7.04
C GLN A 14 9.15 28.72 -5.90
N ASP A 15 7.82 28.70 -5.68
CA ASP A 15 7.18 27.75 -4.77
C ASP A 15 7.64 26.32 -5.10
N ALA A 16 7.52 25.87 -6.36
CA ALA A 16 7.93 24.52 -6.75
C ALA A 16 9.42 24.25 -6.50
N VAL A 17 10.28 25.20 -6.85
CA VAL A 17 11.73 25.11 -6.61
C VAL A 17 12.04 24.92 -5.13
N ASP A 18 11.50 25.78 -4.27
CA ASP A 18 11.75 25.73 -2.83
C ASP A 18 11.32 24.39 -2.22
N TYR A 19 10.24 23.79 -2.72
CA TYR A 19 9.78 22.49 -2.26
C TYR A 19 10.66 21.34 -2.75
N ILE A 20 11.06 21.37 -4.03
CA ILE A 20 11.95 20.36 -4.63
C ILE A 20 13.29 20.37 -3.90
N GLU A 21 13.85 21.53 -3.61
CA GLU A 21 15.12 21.69 -2.88
C GLU A 21 15.01 21.43 -1.36
N GLY A 22 13.82 21.07 -0.87
CA GLY A 22 13.61 20.75 0.54
C GLY A 22 13.60 21.97 1.47
N ARG A 23 13.56 23.19 0.91
CA ARG A 23 13.40 24.44 1.66
C ARG A 23 11.98 24.60 2.21
N ARG A 24 10.99 23.87 1.67
CA ARG A 24 9.60 23.83 2.16
C ARG A 24 9.12 22.42 2.48
N ASN A 25 8.28 22.34 3.51
CA ASN A 25 7.60 21.12 3.92
C ASN A 25 6.35 20.84 3.07
N ARG A 26 5.97 19.56 2.99
CA ARG A 26 4.77 19.12 2.28
C ARG A 26 3.51 19.58 3.02
N SER A 27 2.58 20.20 2.29
CA SER A 27 1.27 20.52 2.84
C SER A 27 0.47 19.24 3.14
N PRO A 28 -0.19 19.14 4.31
CA PRO A 28 -1.02 17.99 4.64
C PRO A 28 -2.24 17.94 3.73
N LYS A 29 -2.44 16.83 3.01
CA LYS A 29 -3.61 16.64 2.16
C LYS A 29 -4.87 16.52 3.01
N ARG A 30 -5.94 17.24 2.64
CA ARG A 30 -7.26 17.12 3.28
C ARG A 30 -8.29 16.70 2.23
N GLN A 31 -9.15 15.75 2.56
CA GLN A 31 -10.31 15.44 1.72
C GLN A 31 -11.42 16.45 2.00
N TRP A 32 -12.25 16.76 0.99
CA TRP A 32 -13.45 17.56 1.22
C TRP A 32 -14.47 16.80 2.06
N THR A 33 -15.12 17.52 2.97
CA THR A 33 -16.36 17.05 3.61
C THR A 33 -17.52 17.09 2.60
N PRO A 34 -18.61 16.34 2.83
CA PRO A 34 -19.82 16.43 2.01
C PRO A 34 -20.37 17.87 1.89
N GLU A 35 -20.30 18.65 2.97
CA GLU A 35 -20.75 20.04 3.03
C GLU A 35 -19.87 20.94 2.15
N GLN A 36 -18.55 20.76 2.21
CA GLN A 36 -17.62 21.48 1.33
C GLN A 36 -17.88 21.15 -0.14
N ARG A 37 -18.15 19.89 -0.48
CA ARG A 37 -18.51 19.51 -1.86
C ARG A 37 -19.79 20.22 -2.32
N LYS A 38 -20.82 20.29 -1.47
CA LYS A 38 -22.05 21.03 -1.77
C LYS A 38 -21.77 22.52 -1.99
N GLN A 39 -20.96 23.15 -1.14
CA GLN A 39 -20.57 24.55 -1.30
C GLN A 39 -19.82 24.79 -2.62
N TRP A 40 -18.93 23.89 -3.02
CA TRP A 40 -18.23 24.00 -4.31
C TRP A 40 -19.16 23.87 -5.51
N ILE A 41 -20.12 22.93 -5.47
CA ILE A 41 -21.15 22.79 -6.52
C ILE A 41 -21.96 24.09 -6.65
N LEU A 42 -22.26 24.77 -5.55
CA LEU A 42 -23.00 26.05 -5.58
C LEU A 42 -22.17 27.20 -6.17
N ARG A 43 -20.85 27.21 -5.97
CA ARG A 43 -19.95 28.24 -6.49
C ARG A 43 -19.61 28.04 -7.96
N SER A 44 -19.58 26.80 -8.41
CA SER A 44 -19.20 26.41 -9.77
C SER A 44 -20.08 25.23 -10.16
N LEU A 45 -21.05 25.48 -11.03
CA LEU A 45 -22.00 24.48 -11.50
C LEU A 45 -21.40 23.56 -12.58
N GLU A 46 -20.32 24.00 -13.21
CA GLU A 46 -19.69 23.38 -14.37
C GLU A 46 -18.18 23.23 -14.17
N CYS A 47 -17.59 22.24 -14.83
CA CYS A 47 -16.15 22.04 -14.83
C CYS A 47 -15.45 23.16 -15.60
N PRO A 48 -14.51 23.92 -14.98
CA PRO A 48 -13.86 25.07 -15.64
C PRO A 48 -13.00 24.70 -16.86
N LEU A 49 -12.69 23.40 -17.03
CA LEU A 49 -11.89 22.91 -18.17
C LEU A 49 -12.71 22.33 -19.32
N CYS A 50 -13.97 21.98 -19.11
CA CYS A 50 -14.78 21.37 -20.19
C CYS A 50 -16.23 21.87 -20.24
N ASN A 51 -16.61 22.78 -19.34
CA ASN A 51 -17.94 23.37 -19.19
C ASN A 51 -19.08 22.35 -19.01
N GLU A 52 -18.75 21.09 -18.71
CA GLU A 52 -19.76 20.07 -18.41
C GLU A 52 -20.27 20.27 -16.98
N LYS A 53 -21.59 20.19 -16.80
CA LYS A 53 -22.23 20.23 -15.47
C LYS A 53 -21.80 19.04 -14.62
N TYR A 54 -21.68 19.28 -13.32
CA TYR A 54 -21.45 18.20 -12.36
C TYR A 54 -22.72 17.37 -12.18
N SER A 55 -22.57 16.05 -12.24
CA SER A 55 -23.69 15.11 -12.13
C SER A 55 -23.22 13.80 -11.48
N LYS A 56 -24.13 12.83 -11.35
CA LYS A 56 -23.74 11.47 -10.90
C LYS A 56 -22.79 10.77 -11.88
N THR A 57 -22.93 11.04 -13.18
CA THR A 57 -22.07 10.46 -14.24
C THR A 57 -20.85 11.32 -14.54
N ASN A 58 -20.78 12.53 -13.98
CA ASN A 58 -19.65 13.44 -14.08
C ASN A 58 -19.34 14.05 -12.70
N PRO A 59 -18.84 13.24 -11.75
CA PRO A 59 -18.72 13.67 -10.37
C PRO A 59 -17.66 14.76 -10.19
N LEU A 60 -17.95 15.68 -9.27
CA LEU A 60 -17.04 16.74 -8.84
C LEU A 60 -15.91 16.16 -7.98
N THR A 61 -14.68 16.51 -8.33
CA THR A 61 -13.45 16.10 -7.63
C THR A 61 -12.68 17.32 -7.13
N LYS A 62 -11.90 17.11 -6.08
CA LYS A 62 -10.98 18.10 -5.53
C LYS A 62 -9.68 18.05 -6.31
N GLU A 63 -9.31 19.16 -6.93
CA GLU A 63 -8.02 19.29 -7.59
C GLU A 63 -7.22 20.47 -7.05
N HIS A 64 -5.90 20.35 -7.09
CA HIS A 64 -5.00 21.44 -6.76
C HIS A 64 -4.47 22.11 -8.03
N ILE A 65 -4.61 23.43 -8.17
CA ILE A 65 -4.11 24.15 -9.35
C ILE A 65 -2.60 23.93 -9.48
N HIS A 66 -1.84 24.25 -8.44
CA HIS A 66 -0.45 23.83 -8.25
C HIS A 66 -0.45 22.47 -7.53
N PRO A 67 0.05 21.38 -8.15
CA PRO A 67 0.01 20.07 -7.52
C PRO A 67 0.80 19.99 -6.21
N THR A 68 0.21 19.36 -5.20
CA THR A 68 0.81 19.23 -3.86
C THR A 68 2.13 18.46 -3.84
N PHE A 69 2.37 17.53 -4.79
CA PHE A 69 3.64 16.82 -4.89
C PHE A 69 4.76 17.68 -5.51
N LEU A 70 4.43 18.84 -6.09
CA LEU A 70 5.37 19.89 -6.51
C LEU A 70 5.32 21.09 -5.56
N GLY A 71 4.83 20.92 -4.33
CA GLY A 71 4.85 21.97 -3.31
C GLY A 71 3.65 22.93 -3.34
N GLY A 72 2.60 22.61 -4.08
CA GLY A 72 1.35 23.35 -4.00
C GLY A 72 0.73 23.30 -2.60
N TYR A 73 0.17 24.42 -2.14
CA TYR A 73 -0.42 24.54 -0.81
C TYR A 73 -1.81 23.91 -0.73
N GLU A 74 -2.15 23.37 0.44
CA GLU A 74 -3.50 22.92 0.78
C GLU A 74 -4.37 24.11 1.25
N ARG A 75 -4.68 25.04 0.33
CA ARG A 75 -5.49 26.24 0.61
C ARG A 75 -6.53 26.50 -0.46
N GLU A 76 -7.58 27.23 -0.11
CA GLU A 76 -8.73 27.49 -0.99
C GLU A 76 -8.33 28.13 -2.33
N THR A 77 -7.35 29.04 -2.33
CA THR A 77 -6.82 29.67 -3.56
C THR A 77 -6.04 28.73 -4.48
N ASN A 78 -5.68 27.54 -4.00
CA ASN A 78 -5.01 26.52 -4.79
C ASN A 78 -5.91 25.29 -5.02
N ILE A 79 -7.15 25.31 -4.53
CA ILE A 79 -8.09 24.20 -4.65
C ILE A 79 -9.19 24.62 -5.62
N ILE A 80 -9.47 23.79 -6.61
CA ILE A 80 -10.51 24.03 -7.61
C ILE A 80 -11.35 22.76 -7.81
N PRO A 81 -12.67 22.89 -8.06
CA PRO A 81 -13.47 21.76 -8.50
C PRO A 81 -13.18 21.46 -9.97
N LEU A 82 -12.87 20.20 -10.25
CA LEU A 82 -12.84 19.65 -11.60
C LEU A 82 -13.74 18.42 -11.67
N CYS A 83 -14.32 18.14 -12.84
CA CYS A 83 -14.96 16.85 -13.02
C CYS A 83 -13.90 15.74 -13.09
N GLU A 84 -14.27 14.53 -12.66
CA GLU A 84 -13.37 13.38 -12.55
C GLU A 84 -12.59 13.10 -13.83
N LYS A 85 -13.27 13.15 -14.98
CA LYS A 85 -12.62 12.94 -16.28
C LYS A 85 -11.53 13.99 -16.56
N CYS A 86 -11.76 15.27 -16.25
CA CYS A 86 -10.77 16.34 -16.45
C CYS A 86 -9.59 16.17 -15.52
N ASN A 87 -9.87 15.85 -14.26
CA ASN A 87 -8.83 15.59 -13.28
C ASN A 87 -7.97 14.39 -13.70
N PHE A 88 -8.58 13.30 -14.15
CA PHE A 88 -7.87 12.13 -14.67
C PHE A 88 -6.94 12.49 -15.83
N ALA A 89 -7.45 13.15 -16.87
CA ALA A 89 -6.63 13.53 -18.02
C ALA A 89 -5.49 14.49 -17.64
N ARG A 90 -5.74 15.46 -16.75
CA ARG A 90 -4.71 16.36 -16.23
C ARG A 90 -3.59 15.59 -15.53
N ASN A 91 -3.94 14.57 -14.73
CA ASN A 91 -2.98 13.69 -14.08
C ASN A 91 -2.19 12.84 -15.09
N THR A 92 -2.82 12.37 -16.16
CA THR A 92 -2.12 11.65 -17.24
C THR A 92 -1.12 12.55 -17.96
N VAL A 93 -1.52 13.78 -18.32
CA VAL A 93 -0.63 14.80 -18.92
C VAL A 93 0.55 15.11 -18.00
N MET A 94 0.30 15.25 -16.70
CA MET A 94 1.34 15.45 -15.69
C MET A 94 2.37 14.32 -15.67
N ILE A 95 1.90 13.06 -15.63
CA ILE A 95 2.79 11.88 -15.66
C ILE A 95 3.58 11.83 -16.97
N ALA A 96 2.95 12.14 -18.10
CA ALA A 96 3.63 12.18 -19.40
C ALA A 96 4.70 13.28 -19.45
N ALA A 97 4.39 14.48 -18.94
CA ALA A 97 5.29 15.63 -18.96
C ALA A 97 6.48 15.49 -18.01
N LEU A 98 6.25 14.91 -16.83
CA LEU A 98 7.25 14.84 -15.77
C LEU A 98 7.89 13.44 -15.61
N GLY A 99 7.26 12.40 -16.13
CA GLY A 99 7.69 11.00 -16.02
C GLY A 99 7.42 10.34 -14.65
N THR A 100 6.94 11.08 -13.65
CA THR A 100 6.67 10.55 -12.30
C THR A 100 5.77 11.51 -11.51
N THR A 101 5.16 11.00 -10.44
CA THR A 101 4.46 11.77 -9.40
C THR A 101 5.14 11.69 -8.03
N LYS A 102 6.30 11.02 -7.96
CA LYS A 102 7.09 10.90 -6.73
C LYS A 102 8.10 12.04 -6.65
N ILE A 103 8.12 12.74 -5.53
CA ILE A 103 9.04 13.87 -5.31
C ILE A 103 10.50 13.44 -5.32
N ASP A 104 10.81 12.23 -4.84
CA ASP A 104 12.19 11.72 -4.79
C ASP A 104 12.76 11.55 -6.22
N ASP A 105 11.97 11.00 -7.14
CA ASP A 105 12.34 10.86 -8.57
C ASP A 105 12.50 12.23 -9.27
N ILE A 106 11.78 13.26 -8.81
CA ILE A 106 11.92 14.64 -9.30
C ILE A 106 13.23 15.25 -8.80
N ARG A 107 13.52 15.10 -7.50
CA ARG A 107 14.75 15.58 -6.85
C ARG A 107 15.99 14.98 -7.48
N ASN A 108 15.96 13.67 -7.75
CA ASN A 108 17.09 12.97 -8.39
C ASN A 108 17.39 13.45 -9.83
N ARG A 109 16.41 14.08 -10.50
CA ARG A 109 16.57 14.65 -11.85
C ARG A 109 16.70 16.18 -11.84
N TRP A 110 16.80 16.79 -10.67
CA TRP A 110 16.99 18.23 -10.52
C TRP A 110 18.48 18.57 -10.69
N PRO A 111 18.86 19.64 -11.42
CA PRO A 111 18.01 20.65 -12.07
C PRO A 111 17.62 20.33 -13.52
N ALA A 112 18.04 19.19 -14.08
CA ALA A 112 17.81 18.87 -15.50
C ALA A 112 16.34 18.90 -15.92
N ILE A 113 15.40 18.53 -15.03
CA ILE A 113 13.95 18.57 -15.31
C ILE A 113 13.29 19.95 -15.08
N LYS A 114 14.06 20.98 -14.67
CA LYS A 114 13.54 22.31 -14.36
C LYS A 114 12.67 22.92 -15.48
N PRO A 115 13.06 22.90 -16.77
CA PRO A 115 12.22 23.44 -17.84
C PRO A 115 10.86 22.74 -17.94
N SER A 116 10.81 21.42 -17.82
CA SER A 116 9.54 20.66 -17.86
C SER A 116 8.62 21.01 -16.70
N ILE A 117 9.19 21.19 -15.50
CA ILE A 117 8.42 21.61 -14.32
C ILE A 117 7.89 23.03 -14.50
N GLN A 118 8.69 23.96 -15.02
CA GLN A 118 8.25 25.32 -15.29
C GLN A 118 7.08 25.36 -16.28
N ILE A 119 7.21 24.68 -17.42
CA ILE A 119 6.15 24.59 -18.44
C ILE A 119 4.88 24.00 -17.82
N PHE A 120 5.01 22.92 -17.06
CA PHE A 120 3.87 22.24 -16.47
C PHE A 120 3.18 23.10 -15.39
N ILE A 121 3.92 23.79 -14.52
CA ILE A 121 3.35 24.72 -13.54
C ILE A 121 2.63 25.89 -14.21
N ILE A 122 3.23 26.47 -15.27
CA ILE A 122 2.58 27.53 -16.06
C ILE A 122 1.27 27.00 -16.65
N TRP A 123 1.30 25.87 -17.34
CA TRP A 123 0.10 25.24 -17.92
C TRP A 123 -0.99 24.96 -16.88
N CYS A 124 -0.60 24.46 -15.71
CA CYS A 124 -1.51 24.20 -14.60
C CYS A 124 -2.31 25.42 -14.17
N HIS A 125 -1.68 26.60 -14.10
CA HIS A 125 -2.34 27.84 -13.72
C HIS A 125 -3.05 28.51 -14.91
N ALA A 126 -2.42 28.53 -16.07
CA ALA A 126 -2.96 29.15 -17.29
C ALA A 126 -4.27 28.47 -17.74
N SER A 127 -4.34 27.14 -17.68
CA SER A 127 -5.55 26.37 -18.04
C SER A 127 -6.76 26.67 -17.16
N ILE A 128 -6.54 27.12 -15.93
CA ILE A 128 -7.60 27.47 -14.99
C ILE A 128 -7.99 28.95 -15.11
N ASN A 129 -7.00 29.83 -15.32
CA ASN A 129 -7.22 31.27 -15.39
C ASN A 129 -7.63 31.75 -16.79
N GLY A 130 -7.60 30.88 -17.81
CA GLY A 130 -7.85 31.26 -19.20
C GLY A 130 -6.76 32.18 -19.75
N ASP A 131 -5.49 31.99 -19.35
CA ASP A 131 -4.36 32.75 -19.89
C ASP A 131 -3.96 32.18 -21.26
N GLU A 132 -4.54 32.75 -22.29
CA GLU A 132 -4.42 32.30 -23.68
C GLU A 132 -2.98 32.35 -24.21
N ASP A 133 -2.23 33.41 -23.90
CA ASP A 133 -0.85 33.56 -24.32
C ASP A 133 0.05 32.47 -23.72
N ALA A 134 -0.14 32.17 -22.43
CA ALA A 134 0.55 31.09 -21.75
C ALA A 134 0.17 29.72 -22.32
N LEU A 135 -1.12 29.52 -22.62
CA LEU A 135 -1.63 28.28 -23.19
C LEU A 135 -1.12 28.04 -24.61
N ASN A 136 -0.99 29.08 -25.43
CA ASN A 136 -0.39 28.98 -26.76
C ASN A 136 1.06 28.50 -26.69
N GLN A 137 1.83 28.96 -25.70
CA GLN A 137 3.19 28.47 -25.45
C GLN A 137 3.27 27.07 -24.85
N CYS A 138 2.15 26.55 -24.33
CA CYS A 138 2.00 25.19 -23.78
C CYS A 138 1.18 24.27 -24.69
N SER A 139 1.14 24.53 -26.01
CA SER A 139 0.29 23.82 -26.99
C SER A 139 0.47 22.30 -27.00
N ALA A 140 1.67 21.80 -26.69
CA ALA A 140 1.93 20.37 -26.55
C ALA A 140 1.12 19.73 -25.40
N LEU A 141 1.01 20.42 -24.25
CA LEU A 141 0.24 19.98 -23.09
C LEU A 141 -1.28 20.13 -23.33
N ASN A 142 -1.70 21.15 -24.08
CA ASN A 142 -3.11 21.29 -24.49
C ASN A 142 -3.52 20.13 -25.41
N SER A 143 -2.69 19.83 -26.41
CA SER A 143 -2.90 18.71 -27.33
C SER A 143 -2.95 17.38 -26.57
N ALA A 144 -2.03 17.21 -25.61
CA ALA A 144 -1.99 16.07 -24.73
C ALA A 144 -3.29 15.86 -23.95
N PHE A 145 -3.77 16.94 -23.32
CA PHE A 145 -5.02 16.92 -22.59
C PHE A 145 -6.22 16.62 -23.50
N SER A 146 -6.27 17.25 -24.68
CA SER A 146 -7.34 17.04 -25.66
C SER A 146 -7.42 15.59 -26.13
N GLN A 147 -6.27 14.96 -26.39
CA GLN A 147 -6.20 13.55 -26.77
C GLN A 147 -6.73 12.66 -25.64
N GLU A 148 -6.27 12.88 -24.42
CA GLU A 148 -6.71 12.09 -23.27
C GLU A 148 -8.19 12.29 -22.94
N ARG A 149 -8.70 13.52 -23.11
CA ARG A 149 -10.12 13.80 -22.87
C ARG A 149 -11.04 13.48 -24.02
N LYS A 150 -10.52 13.33 -25.23
CA LYS A 150 -11.31 13.27 -26.47
C LYS A 150 -12.24 14.48 -26.63
N ILE A 151 -11.75 15.67 -26.26
CA ILE A 151 -12.45 16.96 -26.45
C ILE A 151 -11.46 18.00 -26.99
N LYS A 152 -11.96 18.99 -27.73
CA LYS A 152 -11.17 20.18 -28.07
C LYS A 152 -10.88 20.97 -26.78
N PHE A 153 -9.63 21.38 -26.57
CA PHE A 153 -9.27 22.19 -25.42
C PHE A 153 -9.98 23.56 -25.54
N PRO A 154 -10.69 24.05 -24.51
CA PRO A 154 -11.60 25.19 -24.64
C PRO A 154 -10.96 26.46 -25.19
N PHE A 155 -9.69 26.66 -24.89
CA PHE A 155 -8.89 27.84 -25.25
C PHE A 155 -8.03 27.62 -26.50
N SER A 156 -8.26 26.53 -27.26
CA SER A 156 -7.60 26.35 -28.55
C SER A 156 -8.24 27.26 -29.58
N PHE A 157 -7.57 28.37 -29.89
CA PHE A 157 -7.91 29.23 -31.01
C PHE A 157 -8.03 28.41 -32.28
N ASN A 158 -8.98 28.81 -33.13
CA ASN A 158 -9.23 28.19 -34.42
C ASN A 158 -7.93 28.17 -35.24
N GLU A 159 -7.26 27.01 -35.29
CA GLU A 159 -6.36 26.65 -36.39
C GLU A 159 -7.24 26.55 -37.66
N SER A 160 -7.69 27.68 -38.21
CA SER A 160 -8.21 27.78 -39.57
C SER A 160 -7.10 28.04 -40.58
N GLN A 161 -5.83 27.96 -40.19
CA GLN A 161 -4.69 28.17 -41.10
C GLN A 161 -3.68 27.02 -41.02
N THR A 162 -3.82 26.14 -42.02
CA THR A 162 -2.87 25.20 -42.62
C THR A 162 -2.06 24.25 -41.72
N PRO A 163 -2.13 22.92 -41.96
CA PRO A 163 -1.38 21.92 -41.21
C PRO A 163 0.12 21.98 -41.55
N THR A 164 0.95 22.42 -40.61
CA THR A 164 2.36 21.99 -40.55
C THR A 164 2.39 20.47 -40.40
N SER A 165 3.23 19.80 -41.19
CA SER A 165 3.16 18.37 -41.46
C SER A 165 3.02 17.47 -40.21
N PRO A 166 2.30 16.32 -40.29
CA PRO A 166 2.09 15.38 -39.19
C PRO A 166 3.36 14.82 -38.50
N LYS A 167 4.54 15.04 -39.10
CA LYS A 167 5.80 14.44 -38.63
C LYS A 167 6.40 15.15 -37.40
N GLU A 168 6.10 16.43 -37.15
CA GLU A 168 6.69 17.17 -36.02
C GLU A 168 5.91 17.01 -34.70
N LYS A 169 4.58 17.02 -34.72
CA LYS A 169 3.70 16.85 -33.53
C LYS A 169 3.90 15.46 -32.86
N LEU A 170 4.42 14.48 -33.59
CA LEU A 170 4.64 13.11 -33.12
C LEU A 170 5.97 12.88 -32.36
N SER A 171 6.95 13.78 -32.50
CA SER A 171 8.33 13.51 -32.05
C SER A 171 8.54 13.68 -30.53
N LEU A 172 7.90 14.68 -29.91
CA LEU A 172 7.97 14.93 -28.46
C LEU A 172 7.21 13.86 -27.67
N TRP A 173 6.03 13.46 -28.15
CA TRP A 173 5.22 12.41 -27.55
C TRP A 173 5.85 11.02 -27.71
N LYS A 174 6.42 10.70 -28.87
CA LYS A 174 7.20 9.47 -29.04
C LYS A 174 8.44 9.45 -28.13
N ARG A 175 9.04 10.60 -27.79
CA ARG A 175 10.11 10.69 -26.77
C ARG A 175 9.58 10.43 -25.36
N ALA A 176 8.44 11.03 -24.96
CA ALA A 176 7.83 10.80 -23.65
C ALA A 176 7.34 9.34 -23.48
N GLU A 177 6.69 8.77 -24.50
CA GLU A 177 6.30 7.35 -24.53
C GLU A 177 7.52 6.42 -24.50
N LYS A 178 8.61 6.76 -25.20
CA LYS A 178 9.85 5.95 -25.22
C LYS A 178 10.56 5.99 -23.87
N VAL A 179 10.57 7.13 -23.17
CA VAL A 179 11.10 7.24 -21.80
C VAL A 179 10.24 6.42 -20.81
N GLY A 180 8.90 6.49 -20.92
CA GLY A 180 7.99 5.68 -20.10
C GLY A 180 8.11 4.17 -20.35
N ARG A 181 8.22 3.74 -21.62
CA ARG A 181 8.41 2.34 -22.00
C ARG A 181 9.79 1.80 -21.60
N ASN A 182 10.85 2.61 -21.68
CA ASN A 182 12.20 2.20 -21.30
C ASN A 182 12.38 2.09 -19.77
N ALA A 183 11.71 2.95 -18.99
CA ALA A 183 11.68 2.83 -17.53
C ALA A 183 10.98 1.52 -17.07
N MET A 184 9.90 1.10 -17.77
CA MET A 184 9.24 -0.18 -17.48
C MET A 184 10.01 -1.41 -17.99
N LYS A 185 10.76 -1.30 -19.10
CA LYS A 185 11.64 -2.38 -19.59
C LYS A 185 12.89 -2.58 -18.72
N SER A 186 13.43 -1.51 -18.14
CA SER A 186 14.58 -1.59 -17.22
C SER A 186 14.22 -2.30 -15.90
N ALA A 187 12.97 -2.16 -15.43
CA ALA A 187 12.46 -2.88 -14.26
C ALA A 187 12.18 -4.37 -14.52
N SER A 188 12.02 -4.78 -15.79
CA SER A 188 11.82 -6.18 -16.19
C SER A 188 13.11 -6.88 -16.65
N GLY A 189 14.13 -6.12 -17.06
CA GLY A 189 15.48 -6.62 -17.37
C GLY A 189 16.24 -7.12 -16.13
N SER A 190 16.11 -6.44 -14.98
CA SER A 190 16.75 -6.87 -13.72
C SER A 190 16.23 -8.21 -13.18
N ILE A 191 15.10 -8.73 -13.66
CA ILE A 191 14.57 -10.04 -13.22
C ILE A 191 15.19 -11.21 -14.02
N LYS A 192 15.72 -10.97 -15.23
CA LYS A 192 16.37 -12.02 -16.04
C LYS A 192 17.84 -12.25 -15.68
N SER A 193 18.56 -11.22 -15.20
CA SER A 193 19.96 -11.33 -14.76
C SER A 193 20.16 -12.07 -13.43
N LEU A 194 19.09 -12.38 -12.69
CA LEU A 194 19.12 -13.13 -11.42
C LEU A 194 18.96 -14.65 -11.61
N LYS A 195 18.74 -15.15 -12.84
CA LYS A 195 18.58 -16.59 -13.12
C LYS A 195 19.84 -17.29 -13.63
N SER A 196 20.89 -16.55 -14.00
CA SER A 196 22.16 -17.11 -14.49
C SER A 196 23.26 -17.21 -13.44
N ALA A 197 23.08 -16.61 -12.24
CA ALA A 197 24.10 -16.59 -11.18
C ALA A 197 23.87 -17.62 -10.06
N THR A 198 22.88 -18.51 -10.17
CA THR A 198 22.48 -19.44 -9.09
C THR A 198 22.75 -20.92 -9.39
N LYS A 199 23.70 -21.22 -10.29
CA LYS A 199 24.07 -22.61 -10.60
C LYS A 199 25.24 -23.18 -9.81
N ASN A 200 25.95 -22.38 -9.00
CA ASN A 200 27.08 -22.85 -8.18
C ASN A 200 27.01 -22.29 -6.75
N HIS A 201 26.08 -22.77 -5.93
CA HIS A 201 26.25 -22.89 -4.48
C HIS A 201 25.08 -23.72 -3.93
N GLN A 202 25.25 -25.04 -4.00
CA GLN A 202 24.38 -26.00 -3.33
C GLN A 202 25.04 -26.28 -1.99
N GLU A 203 24.70 -25.48 -0.98
CA GLU A 203 25.05 -25.79 0.41
C GLU A 203 23.74 -26.06 1.18
N VAL A 204 23.70 -27.25 1.75
CA VAL A 204 22.57 -27.91 2.39
C VAL A 204 22.18 -27.16 3.66
N ILE A 205 21.00 -26.52 3.68
CA ILE A 205 20.35 -26.13 4.94
C ILE A 205 19.27 -27.18 5.23
N GLY A 206 19.62 -28.12 6.11
CA GLY A 206 18.72 -29.16 6.60
C GLY A 206 17.49 -28.56 7.27
N LEU A 207 16.31 -28.94 6.78
CA LEU A 207 15.05 -28.76 7.49
C LEU A 207 15.09 -29.73 8.68
N SER A 208 15.19 -29.22 9.91
CA SER A 208 15.07 -30.09 11.09
C SER A 208 13.67 -30.67 11.15
N GLU A 209 13.59 -32.00 11.29
CA GLU A 209 12.35 -32.74 11.46
C GLU A 209 11.56 -32.19 12.66
N LYS A 210 10.23 -32.20 12.61
CA LYS A 210 9.41 -31.74 13.74
C LYS A 210 8.86 -32.94 14.49
N ILE A 211 8.97 -32.92 15.81
CA ILE A 211 8.39 -33.94 16.69
C ILE A 211 7.07 -33.44 17.29
N VAL A 212 6.15 -34.37 17.57
CA VAL A 212 4.88 -34.12 18.24
C VAL A 212 4.98 -34.62 19.68
N LEU A 213 4.82 -33.73 20.66
CA LEU A 213 4.82 -34.05 22.08
C LEU A 213 3.46 -33.74 22.71
N GLN A 214 3.04 -34.54 23.70
CA GLN A 214 1.83 -34.24 24.47
C GLN A 214 2.17 -33.34 25.66
N CYS A 215 1.35 -32.31 25.92
CA CYS A 215 1.57 -31.42 27.05
C CYS A 215 1.48 -32.17 28.39
N GLN A 216 2.37 -31.86 29.32
CA GLN A 216 2.46 -32.47 30.66
C GLN A 216 1.71 -31.66 31.72
N GLY A 217 1.10 -30.53 31.34
CA GLY A 217 0.26 -29.76 32.25
C GLY A 217 -0.95 -30.59 32.69
N GLN A 218 -1.23 -30.61 33.98
CA GLN A 218 -2.31 -31.41 34.58
C GLN A 218 -3.66 -31.13 33.88
N GLY A 219 -4.23 -32.16 33.23
CA GLY A 219 -5.49 -32.07 32.48
C GLY A 219 -5.39 -31.42 31.09
N CYS A 220 -4.20 -31.25 30.52
CA CYS A 220 -4.01 -30.61 29.21
C CYS A 220 -3.77 -31.64 28.09
N GLU A 221 -4.78 -31.89 27.26
CA GLU A 221 -4.68 -32.79 26.10
C GLU A 221 -4.01 -32.16 24.86
N GLN A 222 -3.35 -31.00 25.01
CA GLN A 222 -2.77 -30.28 23.88
C GLN A 222 -1.53 -31.01 23.32
N GLN A 223 -1.53 -31.33 22.02
CA GLN A 223 -0.33 -31.73 21.30
C GLN A 223 0.48 -30.49 20.87
N LEU A 224 1.80 -30.56 21.05
CA LEU A 224 2.79 -29.52 20.76
C LEU A 224 3.70 -30.02 19.63
N ARG A 225 3.90 -29.21 18.59
CA ARG A 225 4.86 -29.49 17.51
C ARG A 225 6.09 -28.62 17.70
N ILE A 226 7.23 -29.23 17.98
CA ILE A 226 8.52 -28.53 18.14
C ILE A 226 9.57 -29.13 17.19
N PRO A 227 10.56 -28.35 16.73
CA PRO A 227 11.71 -28.91 16.00
C PRO A 227 12.42 -29.99 16.84
N SER A 228 12.89 -31.05 16.20
CA SER A 228 13.59 -32.17 16.86
C SER A 228 14.88 -31.73 17.54
N ASP A 229 15.48 -30.63 17.07
CA ASP A 229 16.68 -30.00 17.58
C ASP A 229 16.39 -28.89 18.63
N HIS A 230 15.15 -28.74 19.08
CA HIS A 230 14.79 -27.69 20.04
C HIS A 230 15.23 -28.04 21.46
N THR A 231 16.31 -27.40 21.93
CA THR A 231 16.86 -27.53 23.29
C THR A 231 16.31 -26.51 24.30
N GLY A 232 15.48 -25.57 23.85
CA GLY A 232 14.95 -24.49 24.70
C GLY A 232 13.71 -24.86 25.51
N ASN A 233 13.41 -24.05 26.52
CA ASN A 233 12.14 -24.13 27.24
C ASN A 233 10.99 -23.70 26.33
N PHE A 234 9.88 -24.43 26.38
CA PHE A 234 8.67 -24.09 25.63
C PHE A 234 7.43 -24.13 26.52
N ARG A 235 6.46 -23.25 26.22
CA ARG A 235 5.25 -23.07 27.02
C ARG A 235 4.03 -23.53 26.25
N CYS A 236 3.23 -24.41 26.84
CA CYS A 236 1.97 -24.84 26.24
C CYS A 236 1.02 -23.65 26.08
N PRO A 237 0.46 -23.41 24.88
CA PRO A 237 -0.42 -22.26 24.65
C PRO A 237 -1.74 -22.35 25.43
N LYS A 238 -2.22 -23.58 25.72
CA LYS A 238 -3.50 -23.88 26.37
C LYS A 238 -3.42 -23.72 27.89
N CYS A 239 -2.65 -24.58 28.58
CA CYS A 239 -2.56 -24.58 30.04
C CYS A 239 -1.44 -23.71 30.63
N LYS A 240 -0.62 -23.08 29.78
CA LYS A 240 0.51 -22.23 30.19
C LYS A 240 1.62 -22.93 30.98
N HIS A 241 1.61 -24.26 31.05
CA HIS A 241 2.68 -25.07 31.64
C HIS A 241 4.00 -24.88 30.87
N GLU A 242 5.09 -24.70 31.60
CA GLU A 242 6.44 -24.56 31.06
C GLU A 242 7.14 -25.92 31.08
N HIS A 243 7.58 -26.35 29.90
CA HIS A 243 8.40 -27.54 29.74
C HIS A 243 9.87 -27.12 29.77
N LEU A 244 10.64 -27.68 30.71
CA LEU A 244 12.07 -27.47 30.79
C LEU A 244 12.76 -28.34 29.73
N GLY A 245 13.66 -27.75 28.93
CA GLY A 245 14.46 -28.48 27.95
C GLY A 245 15.31 -29.57 28.60
N THR A 246 15.46 -30.71 27.91
CA THR A 246 16.14 -31.91 28.42
C THR A 246 17.67 -31.74 28.43
N ASP A 247 18.20 -31.07 29.45
CA ASP A 247 19.61 -31.17 29.87
C ASP A 247 19.75 -31.92 31.21
N SER A 248 18.74 -32.68 31.62
CA SER A 248 18.76 -33.40 32.90
C SER A 248 17.99 -34.72 32.83
N SER A 249 18.72 -35.83 32.92
CA SER A 249 18.18 -37.16 33.24
C SER A 249 17.68 -37.23 34.70
N PRO A 250 16.81 -38.20 35.05
CA PRO A 250 15.71 -37.98 35.98
C PRO A 250 15.95 -38.53 37.40
N SER A 251 15.34 -37.89 38.39
CA SER A 251 15.04 -38.52 39.69
C SER A 251 13.53 -38.55 39.92
N THR A 252 13.01 -39.77 40.03
CA THR A 252 11.63 -40.13 40.37
C THR A 252 11.24 -39.70 41.78
N SER A 253 10.03 -39.16 41.97
CA SER A 253 9.25 -39.36 43.21
C SER A 253 7.76 -39.04 43.03
N LYS A 254 6.96 -39.77 43.81
CA LYS A 254 5.52 -40.06 43.71
C LYS A 254 4.61 -39.03 44.43
N THR A 255 3.31 -39.14 44.13
CA THR A 255 2.11 -38.87 44.99
C THR A 255 1.83 -37.40 45.36
N SER A 256 0.60 -36.90 45.55
CA SER A 256 -0.73 -37.49 45.78
C SER A 256 -1.84 -36.43 45.55
N ASN A 257 -3.06 -36.93 45.34
CA ASN A 257 -4.34 -36.22 45.20
C ASN A 257 -4.66 -35.20 46.31
N ALA A 258 -5.33 -34.11 45.93
CA ALA A 258 -6.28 -33.41 46.81
C ALA A 258 -7.38 -32.69 46.02
N LYS A 259 -8.59 -32.82 46.56
CA LYS A 259 -9.92 -32.50 46.03
C LYS A 259 -10.41 -31.23 46.73
N ILE A 260 -10.74 -30.14 46.03
CA ILE A 260 -11.47 -29.00 46.66
C ILE A 260 -12.60 -28.48 45.79
N LYS A 261 -13.69 -28.21 46.52
CA LYS A 261 -15.09 -27.94 46.19
C LYS A 261 -15.36 -26.61 45.46
N MET A 262 -16.54 -26.63 44.83
CA MET A 262 -17.35 -25.49 44.36
C MET A 262 -17.58 -24.40 45.42
N SER A 263 -17.70 -23.15 44.98
CA SER A 263 -18.62 -22.19 45.56
C SER A 263 -19.13 -21.18 44.51
N THR A 264 -20.45 -21.10 44.46
CA THR A 264 -21.30 -20.11 43.80
C THR A 264 -21.32 -18.81 44.61
N SER A 265 -21.55 -17.64 43.98
CA SER A 265 -22.33 -16.53 44.57
C SER A 265 -22.32 -15.22 43.77
N LYS A 266 -23.54 -14.79 43.45
CA LYS A 266 -24.10 -13.41 43.49
C LYS A 266 -24.04 -12.50 42.25
N ASN A 267 -25.22 -12.47 41.62
CA ASN A 267 -25.83 -11.38 40.86
C ASN A 267 -25.81 -10.03 41.60
N THR A 268 -25.62 -8.96 40.82
CA THR A 268 -26.01 -7.58 41.18
C THR A 268 -26.87 -7.00 40.03
N PRO A 269 -27.95 -6.24 40.32
CA PRO A 269 -28.88 -5.76 39.30
C PRO A 269 -28.41 -4.43 38.71
N PHE A 270 -28.50 -4.32 37.38
CA PHE A 270 -28.22 -3.10 36.62
C PHE A 270 -29.47 -2.23 36.55
N LYS A 271 -29.34 -0.94 36.90
CA LYS A 271 -30.40 0.08 36.83
C LYS A 271 -30.63 0.53 35.38
N GLU A 272 -31.88 0.49 34.94
CA GLU A 272 -32.37 1.13 33.71
C GLU A 272 -32.39 2.66 33.85
N LYS A 273 -31.95 3.36 32.81
CA LYS A 273 -32.26 4.78 32.58
C LYS A 273 -32.90 4.96 31.21
N ASN A 274 -34.13 5.47 31.26
CA ASN A 274 -34.92 5.97 30.14
C ASN A 274 -34.19 7.11 29.41
N VAL A 275 -34.16 7.06 28.08
CA VAL A 275 -33.86 8.21 27.21
C VAL A 275 -34.92 8.31 26.13
N SER A 276 -35.41 9.53 25.97
CA SER A 276 -36.58 9.94 25.20
C SER A 276 -36.39 9.91 23.69
N LYS A 277 -37.52 9.69 23.00
CA LYS A 277 -37.67 9.65 21.53
C LYS A 277 -37.49 11.05 20.93
N LYS A 278 -36.60 11.19 19.95
CA LYS A 278 -36.59 12.30 18.98
C LYS A 278 -36.57 11.79 17.54
N SER A 279 -37.17 12.61 16.69
CA SER A 279 -37.88 12.31 15.45
C SER A 279 -37.01 11.92 14.24
N LYS A 280 -37.63 11.11 13.37
CA LYS A 280 -37.09 10.60 12.10
C LYS A 280 -37.01 11.72 11.05
N SER A 281 -35.82 12.00 10.53
CA SER A 281 -35.66 12.66 9.23
C SER A 281 -35.01 11.67 8.24
N LYS A 282 -35.65 11.52 7.08
CA LYS A 282 -35.29 10.55 6.03
C LYS A 282 -33.93 10.91 5.42
N THR A 283 -32.90 10.15 5.76
CA THR A 283 -31.57 10.21 5.13
C THR A 283 -31.51 9.17 4.00
N LYS A 284 -31.21 9.63 2.78
CA LYS A 284 -30.89 8.77 1.62
C LYS A 284 -29.57 8.04 1.91
N LEU A 285 -29.65 6.70 1.94
CA LEU A 285 -28.54 5.80 2.22
C LEU A 285 -27.55 5.76 1.03
N ALA A 286 -26.29 6.09 1.32
CA ALA A 286 -25.15 5.74 0.49
C ALA A 286 -24.64 4.37 0.93
N ILE A 287 -24.24 3.55 -0.03
CA ILE A 287 -23.67 2.22 0.22
C ILE A 287 -22.23 2.39 0.73
N GLU A 288 -22.08 2.52 2.05
CA GLU A 288 -20.80 2.34 2.75
C GLU A 288 -20.55 0.83 2.91
N GLY A 289 -19.50 0.29 2.28
CA GLY A 289 -19.25 -1.17 2.35
C GLY A 289 -17.90 -1.70 1.91
N PHE A 290 -17.15 -1.04 1.02
CA PHE A 290 -15.99 -1.71 0.38
C PHE A 290 -14.62 -1.01 0.57
N SER A 291 -14.59 0.21 1.10
CA SER A 291 -13.43 0.80 1.80
C SER A 291 -14.01 1.89 2.70
N THR A 292 -13.70 2.02 3.99
CA THR A 292 -12.42 2.33 4.61
C THR A 292 -12.56 2.11 6.13
N ALA A 293 -11.79 1.20 6.73
CA ALA A 293 -11.74 1.04 8.19
C ALA A 293 -11.31 2.33 8.92
N SER A 294 -10.61 3.23 8.23
CA SER A 294 -10.15 4.50 8.78
C SER A 294 -11.23 5.57 8.97
N ARG A 295 -12.44 5.39 8.42
CA ARG A 295 -13.47 6.45 8.38
C ARG A 295 -14.73 6.12 9.19
N SER A 296 -15.07 4.84 9.33
CA SER A 296 -16.27 4.39 10.04
C SER A 296 -15.98 3.76 11.41
N GLY A 297 -14.71 3.48 11.74
CA GLY A 297 -14.35 2.70 12.93
C GLY A 297 -14.89 1.25 12.92
N ARG A 298 -15.51 0.83 11.81
CA ARG A 298 -16.08 -0.51 11.61
C ARG A 298 -15.12 -1.37 10.80
N PRO A 299 -15.07 -2.69 11.02
CA PRO A 299 -14.24 -3.59 10.22
C PRO A 299 -14.68 -3.47 8.76
N SER A 300 -13.81 -2.98 7.87
CA SER A 300 -14.10 -3.05 6.44
C SER A 300 -14.17 -4.52 6.03
N LEU A 301 -15.00 -4.83 5.03
CA LEU A 301 -14.86 -6.10 4.33
C LEU A 301 -13.39 -6.28 3.96
N ALA A 302 -12.82 -7.42 4.33
CA ALA A 302 -11.40 -7.67 4.14
C ALA A 302 -11.08 -8.05 2.68
N MET A 303 -12.07 -7.97 1.78
CA MET A 303 -11.91 -8.21 0.34
C MET A 303 -11.34 -6.97 -0.38
N PRO A 304 -10.66 -7.14 -1.53
CA PRO A 304 -10.29 -6.04 -2.40
C PRO A 304 -11.53 -5.25 -2.84
N ALA A 305 -11.42 -3.92 -2.85
CA ALA A 305 -12.50 -3.03 -3.27
C ALA A 305 -12.70 -3.00 -4.80
N ASP A 306 -11.75 -3.55 -5.54
CA ASP A 306 -11.71 -3.55 -7.00
C ASP A 306 -11.90 -5.00 -7.50
N ASN A 307 -13.00 -5.22 -8.22
CA ASN A 307 -13.41 -6.53 -8.71
C ASN A 307 -12.38 -7.09 -9.67
N ARG A 308 -11.73 -6.23 -10.46
CA ARG A 308 -10.71 -6.62 -11.43
C ARG A 308 -9.51 -7.26 -10.75
N LYS A 309 -9.14 -6.78 -9.56
CA LYS A 309 -8.05 -7.38 -8.79
C LYS A 309 -8.39 -8.77 -8.28
N VAL A 310 -9.65 -9.02 -7.94
CA VAL A 310 -10.08 -10.38 -7.57
C VAL A 310 -10.05 -11.29 -8.79
N CYS A 311 -10.52 -10.84 -9.95
CA CYS A 311 -10.36 -11.58 -11.20
C CYS A 311 -8.88 -11.89 -11.50
N ASP A 312 -8.00 -10.90 -11.42
CA ASP A 312 -6.55 -11.09 -11.64
C ASP A 312 -5.96 -12.09 -10.63
N MET A 313 -6.39 -12.06 -9.37
CA MET A 313 -6.00 -13.04 -8.35
C MET A 313 -6.50 -14.44 -8.66
N LEU A 314 -7.72 -14.61 -9.16
CA LEU A 314 -8.28 -15.92 -9.54
C LEU A 314 -7.55 -16.51 -10.75
N VAL A 315 -7.33 -15.70 -11.79
CA VAL A 315 -6.52 -16.09 -12.95
C VAL A 315 -5.11 -16.47 -12.51
N PHE A 316 -4.53 -15.74 -11.56
CA PHE A 316 -3.24 -16.10 -10.98
C PHE A 316 -3.26 -17.43 -10.24
N ILE A 317 -4.28 -17.68 -9.40
CA ILE A 317 -4.42 -18.95 -8.69
C ILE A 317 -4.47 -20.11 -9.70
N GLU A 318 -5.28 -20.00 -10.75
CA GLU A 318 -5.32 -21.02 -11.80
C GLU A 318 -3.99 -21.19 -12.53
N SER A 319 -3.24 -20.11 -12.74
CA SER A 319 -1.90 -20.20 -13.33
C SER A 319 -0.89 -20.98 -12.44
N LYS A 320 -1.26 -21.28 -11.19
CA LYS A 320 -0.48 -22.09 -10.25
C LYS A 320 -0.98 -23.52 -10.13
N ARG A 321 -2.02 -23.90 -10.89
CA ARG A 321 -2.45 -25.29 -11.03
C ARG A 321 -1.25 -26.13 -11.47
N ASN A 322 -1.02 -27.25 -10.78
CA ASN A 322 0.13 -28.16 -10.97
C ASN A 322 1.52 -27.61 -10.60
N ILE A 323 1.63 -26.37 -10.08
CA ILE A 323 2.90 -25.80 -9.60
C ILE A 323 2.97 -25.82 -8.08
N CYS A 324 1.83 -25.54 -7.43
CA CYS A 324 1.74 -25.38 -5.99
C CYS A 324 0.86 -26.47 -5.39
N ASN A 325 1.35 -27.20 -4.38
CA ASN A 325 0.61 -28.33 -3.79
C ASN A 325 0.09 -28.03 -2.38
N ASN A 326 0.30 -26.82 -1.85
CA ASN A 326 -0.10 -26.46 -0.49
C ASN A 326 -0.70 -25.04 -0.42
N TRP A 327 -1.77 -24.87 0.36
CA TRP A 327 -2.47 -23.58 0.57
C TRP A 327 -1.54 -22.48 1.11
N VAL A 328 -0.60 -22.82 1.99
CA VAL A 328 0.36 -21.86 2.56
C VAL A 328 1.27 -21.29 1.48
N GLU A 329 1.76 -22.14 0.58
CA GLU A 329 2.61 -21.74 -0.54
C GLU A 329 1.82 -20.86 -1.52
N LEU A 330 0.59 -21.26 -1.87
CA LEU A 330 -0.27 -20.48 -2.77
C LEU A 330 -0.50 -19.07 -2.23
N LYS A 331 -0.78 -18.94 -0.92
CA LYS A 331 -0.95 -17.66 -0.25
C LYS A 331 0.29 -16.78 -0.33
N GLU A 332 1.48 -17.32 -0.08
CA GLU A 332 2.73 -16.56 -0.16
C GLU A 332 3.03 -16.13 -1.60
N LEU A 333 2.75 -16.98 -2.59
CA LEU A 333 2.82 -16.61 -4.01
C LEU A 333 1.86 -15.48 -4.37
N MET A 334 0.61 -15.51 -3.88
CA MET A 334 -0.36 -14.43 -4.07
C MET A 334 0.07 -13.12 -3.40
N ILE A 335 0.72 -13.18 -2.24
CA ILE A 335 1.25 -11.98 -1.56
C ILE A 335 2.45 -11.43 -2.34
N ALA A 336 3.32 -12.30 -2.85
CA ALA A 336 4.52 -11.94 -3.58
C ALA A 336 4.22 -11.30 -4.96
N SER A 337 3.10 -11.64 -5.59
CA SER A 337 2.68 -11.07 -6.87
C SER A 337 2.22 -9.61 -6.78
N LYS A 338 2.04 -9.07 -5.57
CA LYS A 338 1.72 -7.64 -5.30
C LYS A 338 0.45 -7.13 -6.00
N PHE A 339 -0.55 -7.99 -6.21
CA PHE A 339 -1.87 -7.56 -6.73
C PHE A 339 -2.52 -6.47 -5.86
N ASP A 340 -2.46 -6.64 -4.54
CA ASP A 340 -2.91 -5.66 -3.55
C ASP A 340 -2.13 -5.83 -2.23
N SER A 341 -2.51 -5.08 -1.19
CA SER A 341 -1.94 -5.23 0.15
C SER A 341 -2.16 -6.65 0.70
N LYS A 342 -1.25 -7.10 1.57
CA LYS A 342 -1.40 -8.37 2.30
C LYS A 342 -2.76 -8.50 3.00
N THR A 343 -3.27 -7.38 3.54
CA THR A 343 -4.55 -7.30 4.24
C THR A 343 -5.76 -7.53 3.34
N ARG A 344 -5.63 -7.33 2.02
CA ARG A 344 -6.69 -7.53 1.02
C ARG A 344 -6.54 -8.83 0.24
N THR A 345 -5.31 -9.29 0.07
CA THR A 345 -5.00 -10.55 -0.62
C THR A 345 -5.34 -11.77 0.24
N SER A 346 -5.03 -11.71 1.54
CA SER A 346 -5.26 -12.85 2.46
C SER A 346 -6.74 -13.28 2.55
N PRO A 347 -7.72 -12.36 2.52
CA PRO A 347 -9.13 -12.72 2.58
C PRO A 347 -9.66 -13.35 1.28
N VAL A 348 -9.15 -12.96 0.11
CA VAL A 348 -9.48 -13.64 -1.16
C VAL A 348 -9.01 -15.09 -1.10
N HIS A 349 -7.75 -15.31 -0.70
CA HIS A 349 -7.21 -16.65 -0.47
C HIS A 349 -8.05 -17.44 0.53
N PHE A 350 -8.40 -16.83 1.67
CA PHE A 350 -9.20 -17.49 2.70
C PHE A 350 -10.57 -17.92 2.18
N ILE A 351 -11.29 -17.05 1.47
CA ILE A 351 -12.60 -17.40 0.90
C ILE A 351 -12.43 -18.49 -0.16
N TYR A 352 -11.44 -18.37 -1.05
CA TYR A 352 -11.17 -19.38 -2.08
C TYR A 352 -10.90 -20.77 -1.47
N GLN A 353 -9.98 -20.86 -0.51
CA GLN A 353 -9.67 -22.11 0.20
C GLN A 353 -10.92 -22.71 0.86
N ASN A 354 -11.73 -21.86 1.51
CA ASN A 354 -12.95 -22.29 2.21
C ASN A 354 -14.08 -22.69 1.26
N SER A 355 -14.04 -22.28 0.00
CA SER A 355 -15.00 -22.64 -1.05
C SER A 355 -14.74 -24.01 -1.66
N VAL A 356 -13.50 -24.50 -1.58
CA VAL A 356 -13.11 -25.84 -2.07
C VAL A 356 -13.47 -26.94 -1.08
N ASP A 357 -13.72 -26.59 0.19
CA ASP A 357 -14.13 -27.52 1.27
C ASP A 357 -13.17 -28.70 1.48
N GLN A 358 -11.86 -28.46 1.29
CA GLN A 358 -10.80 -29.42 1.54
C GLN A 358 -10.26 -29.29 2.97
N GLU A 359 -10.15 -30.42 3.66
CA GLU A 359 -9.43 -30.51 4.92
C GLU A 359 -7.93 -30.75 4.66
N GLY A 360 -7.08 -30.09 5.45
CA GLY A 360 -5.63 -30.22 5.35
C GLY A 360 -4.93 -29.03 4.68
N ASP A 361 -3.59 -29.12 4.63
CA ASP A 361 -2.73 -28.08 4.05
C ASP A 361 -2.47 -28.32 2.55
N GLU A 362 -2.72 -29.53 2.04
CA GLU A 362 -2.51 -29.88 0.64
C GLU A 362 -3.67 -29.40 -0.26
N ILE A 363 -3.33 -29.03 -1.50
CA ILE A 363 -4.28 -28.61 -2.52
C ILE A 363 -4.53 -29.79 -3.47
N ASP A 364 -5.75 -30.32 -3.44
CA ASP A 364 -6.19 -31.27 -4.45
C ASP A 364 -6.84 -30.53 -5.62
N TRP A 365 -6.04 -30.17 -6.62
CA TRP A 365 -6.49 -29.44 -7.81
C TRP A 365 -7.55 -30.18 -8.63
N SER A 366 -7.68 -31.50 -8.47
CA SER A 366 -8.69 -32.29 -9.18
C SER A 366 -10.11 -32.01 -8.68
N LYS A 367 -10.24 -31.55 -7.44
CA LYS A 367 -11.52 -31.14 -6.82
C LYS A 367 -11.80 -29.63 -6.96
N ILE A 368 -10.89 -28.88 -7.57
CA ILE A 368 -11.06 -27.45 -7.80
C ILE A 368 -11.73 -27.24 -9.14
N GLU A 369 -12.98 -26.80 -9.07
CA GLU A 369 -13.83 -26.45 -10.20
C GLU A 369 -13.23 -25.34 -11.07
N GLU A 370 -13.80 -25.13 -12.26
CA GLU A 370 -13.41 -24.04 -13.15
C GLU A 370 -13.64 -22.65 -12.51
N PRO A 371 -12.89 -21.60 -12.92
CA PRO A 371 -12.93 -20.28 -12.28
C PRO A 371 -14.33 -19.68 -12.10
N GLN A 372 -15.23 -19.90 -13.07
CA GLN A 372 -16.60 -19.40 -13.07
C GLN A 372 -17.41 -20.04 -11.96
N VAL A 373 -17.29 -21.35 -11.82
CA VAL A 373 -17.94 -22.13 -10.76
C VAL A 373 -17.34 -21.75 -9.40
N MET A 374 -16.02 -21.56 -9.35
CA MET A 374 -15.33 -21.08 -8.15
C MET A 374 -15.83 -19.72 -7.67
N VAL A 375 -16.14 -18.78 -8.58
CA VAL A 375 -16.73 -17.48 -8.21
C VAL A 375 -18.08 -17.65 -7.51
N GLU A 376 -18.94 -18.56 -7.97
CA GLU A 376 -20.22 -18.86 -7.32
C GLU A 376 -20.04 -19.51 -5.95
N LEU A 377 -19.09 -20.45 -5.83
CA LEU A 377 -18.74 -21.08 -4.56
C LEU A 377 -18.16 -20.07 -3.57
N MET A 378 -17.34 -19.13 -4.04
CA MET A 378 -16.81 -18.02 -3.23
C MET A 378 -17.90 -17.08 -2.77
N GLN A 379 -18.85 -16.74 -3.63
CA GLN A 379 -20.02 -15.95 -3.27
C GLN A 379 -20.85 -16.63 -2.17
N LYS A 380 -21.16 -17.91 -2.34
CA LYS A 380 -21.91 -18.72 -1.37
C LYS A 380 -21.18 -18.78 -0.03
N LYS A 381 -19.87 -19.08 -0.04
CA LYS A 381 -19.06 -19.16 1.18
C LYS A 381 -18.91 -17.81 1.86
N ALA A 382 -18.74 -16.73 1.09
CA ALA A 382 -18.73 -15.37 1.62
C ALA A 382 -20.03 -15.07 2.37
N LEU A 383 -21.20 -15.29 1.74
CA LEU A 383 -22.51 -15.10 2.38
C LEU A 383 -22.66 -15.95 3.64
N GLN A 384 -22.22 -17.21 3.62
CA GLN A 384 -22.25 -18.10 4.78
C GLN A 384 -21.38 -17.56 5.94
N LEU A 385 -20.11 -17.23 5.68
CA LEU A 385 -19.17 -16.70 6.66
C LEU A 385 -19.66 -15.38 7.27
N PHE A 386 -20.34 -14.54 6.48
CA PHE A 386 -20.93 -13.30 6.99
C PHE A 386 -22.17 -13.55 7.84
N SER A 387 -22.99 -14.55 7.51
CA SER A 387 -24.17 -14.91 8.31
C SER A 387 -23.81 -15.48 9.69
N GLN A 388 -22.68 -16.20 9.79
CA GLN A 388 -22.20 -16.83 11.03
C GLN A 388 -21.54 -15.85 12.02
N ARG A 389 -21.13 -14.66 11.57
CA ARG A 389 -20.58 -13.64 12.47
C ARG A 389 -21.72 -12.87 13.15
N GLU A 390 -22.22 -13.39 14.27
CA GLU A 390 -23.29 -12.78 15.09
C GLU A 390 -23.03 -11.31 15.47
N SER A 391 -21.76 -10.88 15.53
CA SER A 391 -21.37 -9.49 15.83
C SER A 391 -21.63 -8.48 14.70
N LEU A 392 -22.17 -8.92 13.57
CA LEU A 392 -22.34 -8.13 12.35
C LEU A 392 -23.81 -8.08 11.89
N ILE A 393 -24.74 -7.72 12.79
CA ILE A 393 -26.16 -7.45 12.49
C ILE A 393 -26.32 -6.54 11.24
N ILE A 394 -25.36 -5.65 11.01
CA ILE A 394 -25.32 -4.74 9.85
C ILE A 394 -25.20 -5.49 8.51
N TYR A 395 -24.52 -6.64 8.46
CA TYR A 395 -24.28 -7.40 7.22
C TYR A 395 -25.41 -8.36 6.86
N ASN A 396 -26.36 -8.58 7.78
CA ASN A 396 -27.49 -9.46 7.54
C ASN A 396 -28.68 -8.77 6.87
N SER A 397 -28.55 -7.50 6.47
CA SER A 397 -29.57 -6.81 5.69
C SER A 397 -29.62 -7.37 4.26
N ASP A 398 -30.82 -7.46 3.69
CA ASP A 398 -31.03 -7.87 2.30
C ASP A 398 -30.23 -7.00 1.33
N GLU A 399 -30.07 -5.71 1.65
CA GLU A 399 -29.27 -4.75 0.89
C GLU A 399 -27.79 -5.16 0.79
N ASN A 400 -27.19 -5.64 1.88
CA ASN A 400 -25.79 -6.06 1.90
C ASN A 400 -25.59 -7.43 1.25
N ARG A 401 -26.56 -8.33 1.40
CA ARG A 401 -26.59 -9.60 0.64
C ARG A 401 -26.63 -9.31 -0.86
N GLN A 402 -27.45 -8.37 -1.31
CA GLN A 402 -27.53 -8.00 -2.72
C GLN A 402 -26.22 -7.42 -3.24
N LYS A 403 -25.57 -6.51 -2.51
CA LYS A 403 -24.25 -5.97 -2.91
C LYS A 403 -23.17 -7.04 -3.08
N ILE A 404 -23.17 -8.04 -2.19
CA ILE A 404 -22.25 -9.17 -2.32
C ILE A 404 -22.57 -9.95 -3.60
N LYS A 405 -23.85 -10.17 -3.92
CA LYS A 405 -24.23 -10.81 -5.18
C LYS A 405 -23.79 -10.01 -6.40
N ASP A 406 -24.05 -8.71 -6.42
CA ASP A 406 -23.68 -7.82 -7.52
C ASP A 406 -22.15 -7.83 -7.74
N TYR A 407 -21.38 -7.76 -6.65
CA TYR A 407 -19.91 -7.83 -6.66
C TYR A 407 -19.39 -9.11 -7.35
N PHE A 408 -19.93 -10.28 -6.99
CA PHE A 408 -19.50 -11.55 -7.59
C PHE A 408 -20.02 -11.74 -9.02
N ASN A 409 -21.19 -11.18 -9.36
CA ASN A 409 -21.69 -11.18 -10.73
C ASN A 409 -20.77 -10.39 -11.67
N GLU A 410 -20.26 -9.23 -11.25
CA GLU A 410 -19.29 -8.46 -12.03
C GLU A 410 -17.97 -9.23 -12.24
N ILE A 411 -17.51 -9.98 -11.23
CA ILE A 411 -16.34 -10.87 -11.35
C ILE A 411 -16.58 -11.96 -12.40
N LYS A 412 -17.77 -12.57 -12.38
CA LYS A 412 -18.16 -13.61 -13.35
C LYS A 412 -18.19 -13.07 -14.78
N GLU A 413 -18.75 -11.88 -14.99
CA GLU A 413 -18.77 -11.21 -16.30
C GLU A 413 -17.35 -10.89 -16.80
N MET A 414 -16.44 -10.46 -15.93
CA MET A 414 -15.05 -10.22 -16.33
C MET A 414 -14.31 -11.50 -16.72
N LEU A 415 -14.56 -12.63 -16.04
CA LEU A 415 -13.93 -13.90 -16.39
C LEU A 415 -14.41 -14.43 -17.76
N SER A 416 -15.70 -14.30 -18.08
CA SER A 416 -16.21 -14.72 -19.41
C SER A 416 -15.56 -13.92 -20.56
N ILE A 417 -15.31 -12.62 -20.35
CA ILE A 417 -14.58 -11.79 -21.34
C ILE A 417 -13.14 -12.27 -21.53
N ILE A 418 -12.48 -12.75 -20.47
CA ILE A 418 -11.10 -13.25 -20.53
C ILE A 418 -11.04 -14.57 -21.31
N GLU A 419 -12.01 -15.46 -21.13
CA GLU A 419 -12.09 -16.73 -21.87
C GLU A 419 -12.25 -16.53 -23.37
N VAL A 420 -13.15 -15.63 -23.79
CA VAL A 420 -13.38 -15.31 -25.22
C VAL A 420 -12.11 -14.77 -25.89
N LYS A 421 -11.21 -14.12 -25.13
CA LYS A 421 -9.93 -13.61 -25.65
C LYS A 421 -8.86 -14.69 -25.74
N ASN A 422 -8.97 -15.73 -24.93
CA ASN A 422 -8.00 -16.83 -24.88
C ASN A 422 -8.40 -18.01 -25.78
N THR A 423 -9.62 -18.03 -26.31
CA THR A 423 -9.98 -18.99 -27.36
C THR A 423 -9.09 -18.75 -28.58
N PRO A 424 -8.33 -19.75 -29.06
CA PRO A 424 -7.45 -19.57 -30.21
C PRO A 424 -8.27 -19.11 -31.41
N LYS A 425 -8.08 -17.86 -31.84
CA LYS A 425 -8.49 -17.47 -33.19
C LYS A 425 -7.65 -18.33 -34.13
N GLU A 426 -8.28 -19.17 -34.94
CA GLU A 426 -7.65 -19.85 -36.07
C GLU A 426 -6.91 -18.79 -36.89
N LEU A 427 -5.60 -18.69 -36.67
CA LEU A 427 -4.73 -17.75 -37.36
C LEU A 427 -3.94 -18.54 -38.38
N ASN A 428 -4.35 -18.29 -39.61
CA ASN A 428 -3.69 -18.62 -40.85
C ASN A 428 -2.20 -18.24 -40.78
N ASN A 429 -1.34 -19.22 -41.07
CA ASN A 429 0.11 -19.09 -41.02
C ASN A 429 0.63 -18.16 -42.12
N ASN A 430 1.33 -17.10 -41.74
CA ASN A 430 2.48 -16.57 -42.48
C ASN A 430 3.30 -15.64 -41.57
N SER A 431 4.56 -16.01 -41.33
CA SER A 431 5.51 -15.29 -40.47
C SER A 431 6.78 -14.96 -41.24
N PRO A 432 7.32 -13.72 -41.19
CA PRO A 432 8.66 -13.42 -41.66
C PRO A 432 9.68 -13.36 -40.50
N GLN A 433 10.89 -13.80 -40.82
CA GLN A 433 12.07 -13.96 -39.96
C GLN A 433 12.54 -12.67 -39.26
N LYS A 434 13.12 -12.86 -38.08
CA LYS A 434 13.65 -11.81 -37.19
C LYS A 434 15.18 -11.86 -37.19
N GLN A 435 15.83 -10.74 -37.51
CA GLN A 435 17.27 -10.54 -37.41
C GLN A 435 17.72 -10.22 -35.98
N GLU A 436 18.92 -10.69 -35.66
CA GLU A 436 19.67 -10.63 -34.42
C GLU A 436 20.44 -9.30 -34.32
N GLN A 437 20.45 -8.65 -33.15
CA GLN A 437 21.22 -7.43 -32.89
C GLN A 437 21.99 -7.56 -31.56
N GLU A 438 23.27 -7.22 -31.63
CA GLU A 438 24.30 -7.29 -30.58
C GLU A 438 24.11 -6.26 -29.45
N GLU A 439 24.56 -6.63 -28.24
CA GLU A 439 24.54 -5.80 -27.02
C GLU A 439 25.78 -4.87 -26.91
N PRO A 440 25.63 -3.63 -26.39
CA PRO A 440 26.75 -2.75 -26.06
C PRO A 440 27.20 -2.90 -24.58
N PRO A 441 28.42 -2.43 -24.23
CA PRO A 441 29.09 -2.78 -22.99
C PRO A 441 28.60 -1.99 -21.77
N VAL A 442 28.73 -2.64 -20.61
CA VAL A 442 28.34 -2.15 -19.28
C VAL A 442 29.34 -1.11 -18.78
N VAL A 443 28.85 0.08 -18.42
CA VAL A 443 29.62 1.13 -17.72
C VAL A 443 29.24 1.14 -16.25
N GLU A 444 30.25 1.01 -15.39
CA GLU A 444 30.14 0.98 -13.93
C GLU A 444 30.04 2.42 -13.38
N ILE A 445 28.96 2.73 -12.65
CA ILE A 445 28.74 4.07 -12.05
C ILE A 445 28.95 3.97 -10.53
N ASN A 446 29.97 4.69 -10.07
CA ASN A 446 30.32 4.89 -8.67
C ASN A 446 29.24 5.66 -7.89
N ALA A 447 28.93 5.19 -6.68
CA ALA A 447 27.96 5.79 -5.77
C ALA A 447 28.51 7.07 -5.11
N GLU A 448 27.78 8.18 -5.26
CA GLU A 448 28.11 9.49 -4.68
C GLU A 448 27.78 9.61 -3.19
N LYS A 449 28.68 10.30 -2.49
CA LYS A 449 28.67 10.63 -1.06
C LYS A 449 27.54 11.63 -0.75
N GLU A 450 26.59 11.22 0.09
CA GLU A 450 25.59 12.10 0.69
C GLU A 450 26.26 13.03 1.72
N LEU A 451 26.05 14.35 1.60
CA LEU A 451 26.60 15.39 2.47
C LEU A 451 26.02 15.24 3.89
N GLN A 452 26.72 14.50 4.75
CA GLN A 452 26.30 14.26 6.12
C GLN A 452 26.48 15.56 6.93
N LYS A 453 25.37 16.24 7.26
CA LYS A 453 25.39 17.24 8.34
C LYS A 453 25.83 16.53 9.62
N GLU A 454 26.96 16.93 10.18
CA GLU A 454 27.45 16.39 11.44
C GLU A 454 26.43 16.65 12.54
N ILE A 455 25.95 15.59 13.18
CA ILE A 455 25.04 15.69 14.32
C ILE A 455 25.87 16.14 15.53
N PRO A 456 25.45 17.18 16.28
CA PRO A 456 26.19 17.62 17.46
C PRO A 456 26.45 16.47 18.44
N SER A 457 27.71 16.29 18.85
CA SER A 457 28.15 15.17 19.69
C SER A 457 27.29 14.95 20.95
N HIS A 458 26.90 16.04 21.63
CA HIS A 458 26.07 15.97 22.84
C HIS A 458 24.69 15.34 22.61
N LYS A 459 24.09 15.51 21.43
CA LYS A 459 22.79 14.89 21.10
C LYS A 459 22.93 13.40 20.87
N ILE A 460 24.03 12.96 20.24
CA ILE A 460 24.36 11.54 20.09
C ILE A 460 24.52 10.91 21.47
N VAL A 461 25.31 11.53 22.36
CA VAL A 461 25.52 11.03 23.73
C VAL A 461 24.18 10.93 24.47
N ALA A 462 23.33 11.97 24.44
CA ALA A 462 22.03 11.95 25.10
C ALA A 462 21.10 10.85 24.55
N PHE A 463 21.09 10.63 23.23
CA PHE A 463 20.37 9.51 22.61
C PHE A 463 20.89 8.16 23.11
N ARG A 464 22.21 7.95 23.10
CA ARG A 464 22.86 6.71 23.57
C ARG A 464 22.49 6.41 25.02
N THR A 465 22.66 7.39 25.91
CA THR A 465 22.33 7.27 27.33
C THR A 465 20.89 6.82 27.52
N LYS A 466 19.94 7.43 26.79
CA LYS A 466 18.52 7.09 26.92
C LYS A 466 18.19 5.68 26.41
N ILE A 467 18.79 5.25 25.30
CA ILE A 467 18.61 3.88 24.81
C ILE A 467 19.21 2.86 25.78
N LEU A 468 20.38 3.11 26.34
CA LEU A 468 21.00 2.23 27.34
C LEU A 468 20.15 2.13 28.62
N GLU A 469 19.55 3.22 29.08
CA GLU A 469 18.59 3.21 30.19
C GLU A 469 17.41 2.28 29.90
N PHE A 470 16.88 2.32 28.67
CA PHE A 470 15.80 1.41 28.24
C PHE A 470 16.24 -0.06 28.15
N LEU A 471 17.50 -0.33 27.84
CA LEU A 471 18.05 -1.69 27.81
C LEU A 471 18.31 -2.23 29.23
N ASN A 472 18.85 -1.40 30.13
CA ASN A 472 19.21 -1.80 31.50
C ASN A 472 18.00 -2.07 32.40
N SER A 473 16.82 -1.57 32.04
CA SER A 473 15.61 -1.77 32.86
C SER A 473 15.05 -3.21 32.79
N GLU A 474 15.61 -4.08 31.94
CA GLU A 474 15.20 -5.48 31.80
C GLU A 474 16.42 -6.39 31.95
N LYS A 475 16.26 -7.51 32.67
CA LYS A 475 17.30 -8.55 32.73
C LYS A 475 17.26 -9.36 31.44
N GLY A 476 18.08 -8.97 30.45
CA GLY A 476 18.31 -9.75 29.24
C GLY A 476 18.10 -8.98 27.92
N PRO A 477 18.07 -9.70 26.78
CA PRO A 477 17.87 -9.10 25.47
C PRO A 477 16.48 -8.47 25.34
N VAL A 478 16.42 -7.22 24.85
CA VAL A 478 15.16 -6.46 24.75
C VAL A 478 14.74 -6.39 23.29
N ASN A 479 13.47 -6.68 22.99
CA ASN A 479 12.98 -6.55 21.62
C ASN A 479 12.78 -5.06 21.25
N LEU A 480 12.93 -4.72 19.97
CA LEU A 480 12.79 -3.34 19.47
C LEU A 480 11.39 -2.74 19.76
N GLN A 481 10.34 -3.57 19.84
CA GLN A 481 8.99 -3.12 20.19
C GLN A 481 8.87 -2.73 21.67
N GLN A 482 9.62 -3.37 22.57
CA GLN A 482 9.69 -3.01 24.00
C GLN A 482 10.42 -1.68 24.15
N ILE A 483 11.51 -1.44 23.41
CA ILE A 483 12.15 -0.12 23.34
C ILE A 483 11.16 0.93 22.85
N ASN A 484 10.39 0.65 21.79
CA ASN A 484 9.34 1.56 21.32
C ASN A 484 8.32 1.89 22.43
N LYS A 485 7.88 0.91 23.21
CA LYS A 485 6.96 1.16 24.34
C LYS A 485 7.60 2.06 25.40
N LYS A 486 8.87 1.85 25.74
CA LYS A 486 9.62 2.69 26.70
C LYS A 486 9.81 4.12 26.19
N ILE A 487 10.11 4.28 24.91
CA ILE A 487 10.15 5.60 24.24
C ILE A 487 8.81 6.32 24.39
N LEU A 488 7.68 5.63 24.18
CA LEU A 488 6.35 6.24 24.31
C LEU A 488 6.07 6.71 25.75
N ILE A 489 6.48 5.92 26.75
CA ILE A 489 6.35 6.31 28.16
C ILE A 489 7.21 7.54 28.46
N TYR A 490 8.46 7.53 28.00
CA TYR A 490 9.39 8.65 28.17
C TYR A 490 8.89 9.93 27.50
N MET A 491 8.44 9.87 26.24
CA MET A 491 7.92 11.06 25.53
C MET A 491 6.72 11.66 26.27
N LYS A 492 5.82 10.82 26.82
CA LYS A 492 4.71 11.31 27.65
C LYS A 492 5.19 11.97 28.94
N SER A 493 6.22 11.43 29.61
CA SER A 493 6.72 12.01 30.85
C SER A 493 7.37 13.38 30.66
N ILE A 494 7.87 13.69 29.45
CA ILE A 494 8.43 15.01 29.10
C ILE A 494 7.40 15.92 28.40
N GLY A 495 6.11 15.62 28.47
CA GLY A 495 5.02 16.50 27.99
C GLY A 495 4.70 16.40 26.50
N PHE A 496 5.26 15.44 25.77
CA PHE A 496 4.91 15.24 24.37
C PHE A 496 3.65 14.36 24.25
N ASN A 497 2.58 14.93 23.68
CA ASN A 497 1.32 14.23 23.43
C ASN A 497 1.37 13.28 22.22
N SER A 498 2.43 13.37 21.40
CA SER A 498 2.60 12.56 20.19
C SER A 498 3.21 11.19 20.50
N ASN A 499 2.47 10.13 20.22
CA ASN A 499 2.90 8.74 20.46
C ASN A 499 3.78 8.18 19.33
N HIS A 500 4.83 8.90 18.91
CA HIS A 500 5.63 8.49 17.75
C HIS A 500 7.13 8.48 18.01
N VAL A 501 7.75 7.33 17.71
CA VAL A 501 9.21 7.11 17.70
C VAL A 501 9.93 8.14 16.83
N THR A 502 9.28 8.64 15.77
CA THR A 502 9.83 9.70 14.91
C THR A 502 10.09 11.00 15.66
N GLU A 503 9.23 11.39 16.61
CA GLU A 503 9.43 12.61 17.40
C GLU A 503 10.55 12.43 18.43
N PHE A 504 10.66 11.25 19.02
CA PHE A 504 11.82 10.88 19.85
C PHE A 504 13.13 10.97 19.05
N LEU A 505 13.18 10.46 17.82
CA LEU A 505 14.39 10.55 17.00
C LEU A 505 14.72 12.00 16.63
N LYS A 506 13.71 12.82 16.32
CA LYS A 506 13.90 14.26 16.07
C LYS A 506 14.44 15.01 17.28
N LEU A 507 14.01 14.66 18.49
CA LEU A 507 14.49 15.29 19.73
C LEU A 507 16.02 15.24 19.85
N PHE A 508 16.64 14.18 19.31
CA PHE A 508 18.09 13.97 19.31
C PHE A 508 18.75 14.17 17.93
N ASP A 509 18.06 14.74 16.94
CA ASP A 509 18.54 14.88 15.55
C ASP A 509 18.99 13.55 14.89
N MET A 510 18.35 12.42 15.25
CA MET A 510 18.68 11.09 14.74
C MET A 510 18.01 10.80 13.38
N PRO A 511 18.63 9.95 12.53
CA PRO A 511 18.03 9.54 11.27
C PRO A 511 16.71 8.78 11.48
N ARG A 512 15.83 8.82 10.47
CA ARG A 512 14.54 8.12 10.53
C ARG A 512 14.73 6.60 10.65
N GLY A 513 14.01 6.02 11.62
CA GLY A 513 13.99 4.59 11.88
C GLY A 513 14.89 4.21 13.06
N LEU A 514 14.27 3.79 14.17
CA LEU A 514 14.98 3.54 15.42
C LEU A 514 16.09 2.50 15.29
N LYS A 515 15.85 1.39 14.57
CA LYS A 515 16.89 0.39 14.28
C LYS A 515 18.11 1.02 13.61
N LYS A 516 17.90 1.81 12.55
CA LYS A 516 19.00 2.46 11.81
C LYS A 516 19.76 3.44 12.70
N ALA A 517 19.05 4.20 13.55
CA ALA A 517 19.68 5.14 14.48
C ALA A 517 20.55 4.40 15.52
N ILE A 518 20.05 3.30 16.11
CA ILE A 518 20.79 2.46 17.05
C ILE A 518 21.99 1.82 16.35
N GLU A 519 21.83 1.24 15.15
CA GLU A 519 22.95 0.65 14.40
C GLU A 519 24.04 1.68 14.09
N LYS A 520 23.65 2.85 13.55
CA LYS A 520 24.59 3.89 13.16
C LYS A 520 25.34 4.48 14.35
N HIS A 521 24.64 4.72 15.45
CA HIS A 521 25.20 5.49 16.56
C HIS A 521 25.58 4.64 17.77
N MET A 522 25.21 3.36 17.86
CA MET A 522 25.50 2.48 19.00
C MET A 522 26.06 1.11 18.59
N GLY A 523 26.45 0.90 17.33
CA GLY A 523 26.92 -0.41 16.84
C GLY A 523 28.11 -1.00 17.62
N GLU A 524 28.90 -0.16 18.30
CA GLU A 524 29.99 -0.58 19.19
C GLU A 524 29.52 -1.05 20.58
N GLU A 525 28.36 -0.58 21.05
CA GLU A 525 27.85 -0.78 22.41
C GLU A 525 26.72 -1.82 22.47
N VAL A 526 26.04 -2.08 21.35
CA VAL A 526 24.92 -3.03 21.26
C VAL A 526 25.08 -4.04 20.14
N ILE A 527 24.47 -5.21 20.31
CA ILE A 527 24.28 -6.22 19.28
C ILE A 527 22.80 -6.22 18.90
N ILE A 528 22.51 -6.12 17.60
CA ILE A 528 21.15 -6.28 17.08
C ILE A 528 21.07 -7.63 16.35
N THR A 529 20.22 -8.53 16.84
CA THR A 529 19.97 -9.84 16.26
C THR A 529 18.51 -10.00 15.82
N GLY A 530 18.21 -11.08 15.09
CA GLY A 530 16.86 -11.39 14.60
C GLY A 530 16.50 -10.77 13.26
N LYS A 531 15.29 -11.09 12.76
CA LYS A 531 14.75 -10.61 11.48
C LYS A 531 13.49 -9.79 11.70
N HIS A 532 13.19 -8.88 10.77
CA HIS A 532 11.96 -8.09 10.82
C HIS A 532 10.72 -9.00 10.97
N PRO A 533 9.76 -8.70 11.86
CA PRO A 533 9.64 -7.49 12.70
C PRO A 533 10.25 -7.61 14.11
N LYS A 534 10.87 -8.74 14.44
CA LYS A 534 11.33 -9.11 15.80
C LYS A 534 12.84 -8.93 15.94
N PHE A 535 13.30 -7.69 15.85
CA PHE A 535 14.69 -7.38 16.19
C PHE A 535 14.89 -7.42 17.71
N ILE A 536 15.97 -8.06 18.14
CA ILE A 536 16.39 -8.16 19.53
C ILE A 536 17.65 -7.31 19.68
N ILE A 537 17.70 -6.48 20.72
CA ILE A 537 18.81 -5.58 21.01
C ILE A 537 19.35 -5.93 22.40
N GLN A 538 20.66 -6.17 22.46
CA GLN A 538 21.35 -6.50 23.70
C GLN A 538 22.60 -5.62 23.83
N LYS A 539 22.90 -5.19 25.05
CA LYS A 539 24.18 -4.51 25.33
C LYS A 539 25.32 -5.50 25.14
N LYS A 540 26.40 -5.09 24.46
CA LYS A 540 27.64 -5.87 24.41
C LYS A 540 28.20 -5.96 25.82
N VAL A 541 28.53 -7.17 26.26
CA VAL A 541 29.25 -7.37 27.52
C VAL A 541 30.67 -6.87 27.27
N SER A 542 31.05 -5.80 27.97
CA SER A 542 32.39 -5.21 27.91
C SER A 542 33.37 -6.04 28.73
#